data_AF-A0A662Y4G8-F1
#
_entry.id   AF-A0A662Y4G8-F1
#
_cell.length_a   1.000
_cell.length_b   1.000
_cell.length_c   1.000
_cell.angle_alpha   90.00
_cell.angle_beta   90.00
_cell.angle_gamma   90.00
#
_symmetry.space_group_name_H-M   'P 1'
#
loop_
_entity.id
_entity.type
_entity.pdbx_description
1 polymer ?
#
loop_
_entity_poly.entity_id
_entity_poly.type
_entity_poly.pdbx_seq_one_letter_code
_entity_poly.pdbx_strand_id
1 'polypeptide(L)'
;MPRRLSWTNLANGLPRFDADILLETFKTFTVAKSDVGQCSICSDASPHAMRTQLLRCGCAACASSSPALRCPWRGRVRSCQLLDVVNVDELHAHVTPVRAPTPPRMTPPMKESARDWAKQGLRPARIWHSLLQRFNLDETSAPPLSVV
;
A
#
# COMPACT_ATOMS: atom_id res chain seq x y z
N MET A 1 -24.20 -1.82 -21.34
CA MET A 1 -23.62 -1.03 -20.22
C MET A 1 -22.62 -1.89 -19.47
N PRO A 2 -21.42 -1.39 -19.10
CA PRO A 2 -20.49 -2.18 -18.32
C PRO A 2 -21.11 -2.54 -16.96
N ARG A 3 -20.98 -3.82 -16.57
CA ARG A 3 -21.58 -4.36 -15.36
C ARG A 3 -20.99 -3.62 -14.15
N ARG A 4 -21.83 -2.99 -13.33
CA ARG A 4 -21.37 -2.36 -12.08
C ARG A 4 -20.89 -3.46 -11.16
N LEU A 5 -19.60 -3.44 -10.84
CA LEU A 5 -19.01 -4.29 -9.82
C LEU A 5 -19.48 -3.79 -8.45
N SER A 6 -19.97 -4.69 -7.60
CA SER A 6 -20.42 -4.41 -6.24
C SER A 6 -19.21 -4.31 -5.30
N TRP A 7 -18.57 -3.15 -5.30
CA TRP A 7 -17.46 -2.85 -4.39
C TRP A 7 -17.97 -2.75 -2.94
N THR A 8 -17.32 -3.45 -2.02
CA THR A 8 -17.52 -3.30 -0.58
C THR A 8 -16.68 -2.13 -0.12
N ASN A 9 -17.31 -1.15 0.52
CA ASN A 9 -16.58 -0.03 1.09
C ASN A 9 -15.95 -0.43 2.41
N LEU A 10 -14.65 -0.15 2.57
CA LEU A 10 -13.91 -0.38 3.81
C LEU A 10 -13.71 0.91 4.58
N ALA A 11 -13.55 2.03 3.86
CA ALA A 11 -13.42 3.35 4.45
C ALA A 11 -13.81 4.48 3.47
N ASN A 12 -14.31 5.58 4.02
CA ASN A 12 -14.63 6.80 3.27
C ASN A 12 -14.00 8.02 3.94
N GLY A 13 -13.34 8.87 3.15
CA GLY A 13 -12.83 10.16 3.60
C GLY A 13 -11.76 10.07 4.69
N LEU A 14 -11.01 8.96 4.75
CA LEU A 14 -9.92 8.82 5.72
C LEU A 14 -8.80 9.82 5.40
N PRO A 15 -8.17 10.45 6.40
CA PRO A 15 -6.88 11.09 6.22
C PRO A 15 -5.88 10.10 5.61
N ARG A 16 -4.99 10.60 4.75
CA ARG A 16 -4.01 9.73 4.06
C ARG A 16 -3.20 8.85 5.00
N PHE A 17 -2.75 9.40 6.13
CA PHE A 17 -1.99 8.66 7.12
C PHE A 17 -2.75 7.43 7.64
N ASP A 18 -4.01 7.60 8.02
CA ASP A 18 -4.85 6.50 8.53
C ASP A 18 -5.18 5.49 7.43
N ALA A 19 -5.36 5.96 6.20
CA ALA A 19 -5.55 5.08 5.05
C ALA A 19 -4.30 4.24 4.76
N ASP A 20 -3.11 4.81 4.90
CA ASP A 20 -1.84 4.06 4.74
C ASP A 20 -1.72 2.98 5.83
N ILE A 21 -2.10 3.26 7.08
CA ILE A 21 -2.17 2.25 8.17
C ILE A 21 -3.16 1.14 7.80
N LEU A 22 -4.36 1.48 7.34
CA LEU A 22 -5.35 0.49 6.91
C LEU A 22 -4.78 -0.40 5.79
N LEU A 23 -4.10 0.19 4.81
CA LEU A 23 -3.48 -0.55 3.71
C LEU A 23 -2.35 -1.47 4.17
N GLU A 24 -1.60 -1.11 5.23
CA GLU A 24 -0.61 -1.99 5.84
C GLU A 24 -1.24 -3.25 6.44
N THR A 25 -2.51 -3.20 6.84
CA THR A 25 -3.23 -4.39 7.33
C THR A 25 -3.61 -5.37 6.21
N PHE A 26 -3.53 -4.97 4.94
CA PHE A 26 -3.89 -5.86 3.82
C PHE A 26 -2.81 -6.91 3.59
N LYS A 27 -3.21 -8.01 2.94
CA LYS A 27 -2.22 -8.93 2.35
C LYS A 27 -1.39 -8.19 1.32
N THR A 28 -0.14 -8.63 1.12
CA THR A 28 0.74 -8.07 0.08
C THR A 28 -0.03 -7.90 -1.23
N PHE A 29 0.03 -6.68 -1.78
CA PHE A 29 -0.66 -6.28 -3.00
C PHE A 29 0.26 -5.44 -3.89
N THR A 30 -0.13 -5.31 -5.15
CA THR A 30 0.50 -4.42 -6.13
C THR A 30 -0.53 -3.51 -6.77
N VAL A 31 -0.11 -2.32 -7.19
CA VAL A 31 -0.96 -1.41 -7.98
C VAL A 31 -0.95 -1.91 -9.43
N ALA A 32 -2.10 -2.37 -9.90
CA ALA A 32 -2.28 -2.91 -11.24
C ALA A 32 -2.69 -1.84 -12.26
N LYS A 33 -3.36 -0.79 -11.81
CA LYS A 33 -3.76 0.36 -12.62
C LYS A 33 -3.80 1.61 -11.74
N SER A 34 -3.42 2.75 -12.31
CA SER A 34 -3.51 4.05 -11.64
C SER A 34 -3.98 5.08 -12.66
N ASP A 35 -5.19 5.60 -12.47
CA ASP A 35 -5.78 6.63 -13.34
C ASP A 35 -6.02 7.92 -12.54
N VAL A 36 -6.08 9.04 -13.24
CA VAL A 36 -6.48 10.34 -12.67
C VAL A 36 -7.76 10.79 -13.33
N GLY A 37 -8.71 11.29 -12.55
CA GLY A 37 -9.97 11.82 -13.03
C GLY A 37 -10.49 12.93 -12.13
N GLN A 38 -11.68 13.44 -12.43
CA GLN A 38 -12.33 14.44 -11.58
C GLN A 38 -12.65 13.84 -10.20
N CYS A 39 -12.39 14.60 -9.15
CA CYS A 39 -12.68 14.16 -7.80
C CYS A 39 -14.17 14.01 -7.55
N SER A 40 -14.53 12.95 -6.85
CA SER A 40 -15.91 12.63 -6.46
C SER A 40 -15.99 12.03 -5.04
N ILE A 41 -14.95 12.21 -4.22
CA ILE A 41 -14.86 11.60 -2.88
C ILE A 41 -14.82 12.59 -1.73
N CYS A 42 -14.49 13.86 -1.97
CA CYS A 42 -14.54 14.91 -0.95
C CYS A 42 -15.68 15.89 -1.24
N SER A 43 -15.98 16.77 -0.29
CA SER A 43 -17.05 17.77 -0.37
C SER A 43 -16.63 19.10 -0.99
N ASP A 44 -15.38 19.27 -1.42
CA ASP A 44 -14.92 20.50 -2.07
C ASP A 44 -15.60 20.69 -3.44
N ALA A 45 -16.22 21.85 -3.63
CA ALA A 45 -16.98 22.18 -4.84
C ALA A 45 -16.08 22.58 -6.03
N SER A 46 -14.83 22.94 -5.77
CA SER A 46 -13.89 23.37 -6.80
C SER A 46 -13.49 22.16 -7.66
N PRO A 47 -13.47 22.27 -8.99
CA PRO A 47 -12.97 21.20 -9.84
C PRO A 47 -11.51 20.87 -9.52
N HIS A 48 -11.26 19.65 -9.08
CA HIS A 48 -9.91 19.16 -8.81
C HIS A 48 -9.81 17.66 -9.11
N ALA A 49 -8.58 17.16 -9.10
CA ALA A 49 -8.28 15.80 -9.49
C ALA A 49 -8.32 14.81 -8.31
N MET A 50 -8.66 13.56 -8.62
CA MET A 50 -8.56 12.41 -7.74
C MET A 50 -7.80 11.30 -8.48
N ARG A 51 -6.92 10.61 -7.77
CA ARG A 51 -6.24 9.42 -8.27
C ARG A 51 -7.00 8.18 -7.86
N THR A 52 -7.28 7.29 -8.81
CA THR A 52 -7.86 5.96 -8.56
C THR A 52 -6.83 4.89 -8.85
N GLN A 53 -6.46 4.12 -7.84
CA GLN A 53 -5.54 2.99 -7.94
C GLN A 53 -6.30 1.68 -7.74
N LEU A 54 -6.19 0.77 -8.72
CA LEU A 54 -6.70 -0.59 -8.59
C LEU A 54 -5.59 -1.51 -8.12
N LEU A 55 -5.85 -2.21 -7.03
CA LEU A 55 -4.92 -3.13 -6.39
C LEU A 55 -5.20 -4.57 -6.81
N ARG A 56 -4.15 -5.38 -6.90
CA ARG A 56 -4.23 -6.83 -7.07
C ARG A 56 -3.48 -7.53 -5.95
N CYS A 57 -3.97 -8.71 -5.57
CA CYS A 57 -3.28 -9.54 -4.60
C CYS A 57 -1.91 -10.00 -5.15
N GLY A 58 -0.87 -9.81 -4.37
CA GLY A 58 0.48 -10.33 -4.57
C GLY A 58 0.94 -11.25 -3.43
N CYS A 59 -0.01 -11.79 -2.66
CA CYS A 59 0.28 -12.65 -1.52
C CYS A 59 0.73 -14.04 -1.99
N ALA A 60 1.89 -14.49 -1.52
CA ALA A 60 2.43 -15.82 -1.84
C ALA A 60 1.47 -16.95 -1.42
N ALA A 61 0.84 -16.86 -0.25
CA ALA A 61 -0.14 -17.86 0.19
C ALA A 61 -1.32 -17.98 -0.78
N CYS A 62 -1.80 -16.85 -1.31
CA CYS A 62 -2.85 -16.86 -2.33
C CYS A 62 -2.37 -17.48 -3.65
N ALA A 63 -1.13 -17.21 -4.06
CA ALA A 63 -0.55 -17.81 -5.25
C ALA A 63 -0.37 -19.33 -5.10
N SER A 64 0.07 -19.80 -3.93
CA SER A 64 0.23 -21.24 -3.66
C SER A 64 -1.10 -21.98 -3.55
N SER A 65 -2.14 -21.36 -2.97
CA SER A 65 -3.48 -21.95 -2.89
C SER A 65 -4.18 -22.04 -4.25
N SER A 66 -3.79 -21.22 -5.23
CA SER A 66 -4.33 -21.28 -6.59
C SER A 66 -3.22 -21.02 -7.63
N PRO A 67 -2.39 -22.03 -7.94
CA PRO A 67 -1.25 -21.84 -8.83
C PRO A 67 -1.65 -21.50 -10.27
N ALA A 68 -2.79 -22.04 -10.73
CA ALA A 68 -3.27 -21.87 -12.10
C ALA A 68 -4.06 -20.57 -12.32
N LEU A 69 -4.60 -19.96 -11.26
CA LEU A 69 -5.49 -18.79 -11.36
C LEU A 69 -5.04 -17.67 -10.44
N ARG A 70 -5.16 -16.43 -10.94
CA ARG A 70 -4.90 -15.27 -10.09
C ARG A 70 -5.97 -15.16 -9.01
N CYS A 71 -5.55 -14.80 -7.80
CA CYS A 71 -6.45 -14.45 -6.71
C CYS A 71 -7.51 -13.42 -7.19
N PRO A 72 -8.81 -13.66 -6.96
CA PRO A 72 -9.88 -12.82 -7.48
C PRO A 72 -10.02 -11.50 -6.72
N TRP A 73 -9.54 -11.42 -5.47
CA TRP A 73 -9.52 -10.18 -4.69
C TRP A 73 -8.95 -8.99 -5.47
N ARG A 74 -9.63 -7.85 -5.35
CA ARG A 74 -9.19 -6.54 -5.85
C ARG A 74 -9.39 -5.52 -4.73
N GLY A 75 -8.43 -4.60 -4.62
CA GLY A 75 -8.61 -3.38 -3.84
C GLY A 75 -8.80 -2.18 -4.77
N ARG A 76 -9.40 -1.12 -4.25
CA ARG A 76 -9.46 0.17 -4.92
C ARG A 76 -9.19 1.27 -3.90
N VAL A 77 -8.20 2.11 -4.20
CA VAL A 77 -7.84 3.28 -3.41
C VAL A 77 -8.13 4.51 -4.25
N ARG A 78 -8.94 5.41 -3.72
CA ARG A 78 -9.28 6.69 -4.36
C ARG A 78 -8.78 7.81 -3.47
N SER A 79 -7.87 8.64 -3.97
CA SER A 79 -7.22 9.70 -3.19
C SER A 79 -7.49 11.06 -3.82
N CYS A 80 -8.06 11.98 -3.05
CA CYS A 80 -8.26 13.36 -3.44
C CYS A 80 -6.91 14.07 -3.48
N GLN A 81 -6.58 14.74 -4.58
CA GLN A 81 -5.29 15.41 -4.70
C GLN A 81 -5.24 16.81 -4.05
N LEU A 82 -6.40 17.32 -3.62
CA LEU A 82 -6.52 18.63 -2.97
C LEU A 82 -6.51 18.51 -1.44
N LEU A 83 -7.43 17.70 -0.89
CA LEU A 83 -7.64 17.57 0.56
C LEU A 83 -6.96 16.34 1.17
N ASP A 84 -6.26 15.54 0.37
CA ASP A 84 -5.55 14.32 0.78
C ASP A 84 -6.40 13.32 1.60
N VAL A 85 -7.71 13.30 1.31
CA VAL A 85 -8.66 12.30 1.83
C VAL A 85 -8.72 11.09 0.90
N VAL A 86 -8.94 9.92 1.48
CA VAL A 86 -8.85 8.63 0.81
C VAL A 86 -10.07 7.75 1.09
N ASN A 87 -10.63 7.17 0.03
CA ASN A 87 -11.60 6.07 0.14
C ASN A 87 -10.92 4.75 -0.22
N VAL A 88 -11.21 3.71 0.54
CA VAL A 88 -10.70 2.36 0.31
C VAL A 88 -11.88 1.42 0.15
N ASP A 89 -11.88 0.67 -0.95
CA ASP A 89 -12.88 -0.35 -1.24
C ASP A 89 -12.19 -1.67 -1.58
N GLU A 90 -12.91 -2.78 -1.44
CA GLU A 90 -12.49 -4.08 -1.95
C GLU A 90 -13.58 -4.77 -2.76
N LEU A 91 -13.17 -5.77 -3.52
CA LEU A 91 -14.04 -6.60 -4.34
C LEU A 91 -13.53 -8.04 -4.32
N HIS A 92 -14.46 -8.97 -4.07
CA HIS A 92 -14.21 -10.40 -3.89
C HIS A 92 -13.32 -10.73 -2.69
N ALA A 93 -13.34 -11.99 -2.26
CA ALA A 93 -12.46 -12.48 -1.21
C ALA A 93 -11.09 -12.89 -1.77
N HIS A 94 -10.09 -12.97 -0.89
CA HIS A 94 -8.87 -13.72 -1.19
C HIS A 94 -9.19 -15.23 -1.28
N VAL A 95 -8.43 -15.97 -2.10
CA VAL A 95 -8.58 -17.43 -2.23
C VAL A 95 -8.28 -18.22 -0.95
N THR A 96 -7.53 -17.61 -0.03
CA THR A 96 -7.21 -18.18 1.27
C THR A 96 -7.25 -17.08 2.31
N PRO A 97 -7.61 -17.34 3.58
CA PRO A 97 -7.42 -16.39 4.67
C PRO A 97 -5.96 -16.30 5.12
N VAL A 98 -5.13 -17.32 4.85
CA VAL A 98 -3.73 -17.40 5.33
C VAL A 98 -2.88 -16.25 4.82
N ARG A 99 -2.25 -15.51 5.74
CA ARG A 99 -1.25 -14.49 5.41
C ARG A 99 0.11 -15.17 5.31
N ALA A 100 0.76 -15.04 4.15
CA ALA A 100 2.16 -15.44 4.06
C ALA A 100 3.01 -14.54 4.98
N PRO A 101 4.13 -15.05 5.52
CA PRO A 101 5.13 -14.22 6.16
C PRO A 101 5.47 -13.06 5.20
N THR A 102 5.23 -11.84 5.66
CA THR A 102 5.55 -10.67 4.85
C THR A 102 7.01 -10.36 5.11
N PRO A 103 7.87 -10.23 4.08
CA PRO A 103 9.24 -9.83 4.30
C PRO A 103 9.26 -8.49 5.03
N PRO A 104 10.24 -8.23 5.90
CA PRO A 104 10.26 -7.00 6.67
C PRO A 104 10.28 -5.80 5.74
N ARG A 105 9.37 -4.84 5.99
CA ARG A 105 9.24 -3.61 5.21
C ARG A 105 9.65 -2.43 6.08
N MET A 106 10.20 -1.41 5.45
CA MET A 106 10.40 -0.14 6.13
C MET A 106 9.06 0.47 6.53
N THR A 107 8.88 0.72 7.82
CA THR A 107 7.74 1.50 8.36
C THR A 107 7.83 2.96 7.92
N PRO A 108 6.75 3.76 8.02
CA PRO A 108 6.81 5.18 7.69
C PRO A 108 7.90 5.96 8.46
N PRO A 109 8.09 5.77 9.79
CA PRO A 109 9.20 6.40 10.53
C PRO A 109 10.60 5.97 10.03
N MET A 110 10.76 4.70 9.63
CA MET A 110 12.01 4.22 9.03
C MET A 110 12.29 4.90 7.69
N LYS A 111 11.27 5.07 6.84
CA LYS A 111 11.39 5.76 5.54
C LYS A 111 11.73 7.23 5.71
N GLU A 112 11.17 7.90 6.70
CA GLU A 112 11.52 9.28 7.03
C GLU A 112 12.97 9.41 7.46
N SER A 113 13.39 8.60 8.45
CA SER A 113 14.78 8.58 8.92
C SER A 113 15.77 8.29 7.80
N ALA A 114 15.47 7.31 6.95
CA ALA A 114 16.31 6.96 5.81
C ALA A 114 16.42 8.09 4.78
N ARG A 115 15.32 8.82 4.50
CA ARG A 115 15.33 9.98 3.62
C ARG A 115 16.21 11.10 4.18
N ASP A 116 16.15 11.35 5.49
CA ASP A 116 16.94 12.41 6.11
C ASP A 116 18.44 12.07 6.16
N TRP A 117 18.80 10.82 6.43
CA TRP A 117 20.18 10.36 6.33
C TRP A 117 20.69 10.37 4.89
N ALA A 118 19.84 10.04 3.91
CA ALA A 118 20.20 10.17 2.50
C ALA A 118 20.49 11.62 2.11
N LYS A 119 19.69 12.59 2.58
CA LYS A 119 19.96 14.03 2.38
C LYS A 119 21.30 14.48 2.99
N GLN A 120 21.73 13.83 4.08
CA GLN A 120 23.02 14.07 4.72
C GLN A 120 24.20 13.38 3.99
N GLY A 121 23.94 12.65 2.90
CA GLY A 121 24.96 11.98 2.10
C GLY A 121 25.43 10.63 2.67
N LEU A 122 24.69 10.03 3.61
CA LEU A 122 25.04 8.70 4.10
C LEU A 122 24.86 7.65 2.99
N ARG A 123 25.84 6.75 2.88
CA ARG A 123 25.77 5.62 1.94
C ARG A 123 24.67 4.62 2.35
N PRO A 124 24.04 3.89 1.42
CA PRO A 124 22.95 2.95 1.73
C PRO A 124 23.28 1.93 2.84
N ALA A 125 24.49 1.37 2.85
CA ALA A 125 24.93 0.46 3.91
C ALA A 125 25.00 1.12 5.30
N ARG A 126 25.35 2.41 5.37
CA ARG A 126 25.35 3.18 6.63
C ARG A 126 23.93 3.51 7.09
N ILE A 127 23.05 3.88 6.15
CA ILE A 127 21.62 4.10 6.41
C ILE A 127 21.01 2.82 7.00
N TRP A 128 21.30 1.66 6.42
CA TRP A 128 20.78 0.38 6.88
C TRP A 128 21.23 0.03 8.30
N HIS A 129 22.53 0.10 8.61
CA HIS A 129 23.00 -0.11 9.98
C HIS A 129 22.39 0.89 10.98
N SER A 130 22.20 2.14 10.55
CA SER A 130 21.55 3.15 11.38
C SER A 130 20.07 2.84 11.63
N LEU A 131 19.37 2.22 10.67
CA LEU A 131 18.01 1.71 10.87
C LEU A 131 17.98 0.58 11.91
N LEU A 132 18.90 -0.38 11.82
CA LEU A 132 18.99 -1.47 12.80
C LEU A 132 19.11 -0.93 14.22
N GLN A 133 20.05 0.00 14.42
CA GLN A 133 20.31 0.58 15.73
C GLN A 133 19.15 1.45 16.22
N ARG A 134 18.62 2.34 15.37
CA ARG A 134 17.59 3.31 15.78
C ARG A 134 16.24 2.65 16.07
N PHE A 135 15.91 1.58 15.36
CA PHE A 135 14.62 0.89 15.48
C PHE A 135 14.72 -0.45 16.21
N ASN A 136 15.89 -0.78 16.79
CA ASN A 136 16.17 -2.04 17.47
C ASN A 136 15.76 -3.27 16.64
N LEU A 137 16.14 -3.27 15.36
CA LEU A 137 15.85 -4.37 14.44
C LEU A 137 16.95 -5.43 14.52
N ASP A 138 16.56 -6.68 14.34
CA ASP A 138 17.45 -7.81 14.12
C ASP A 138 17.52 -8.21 12.63
N GLU A 139 18.38 -9.18 12.29
CA GLU A 139 18.54 -9.64 10.90
C GLU A 139 17.26 -10.21 10.28
N THR A 140 16.29 -10.65 11.10
CA THR A 140 15.03 -11.25 10.65
C THR A 140 13.91 -10.23 10.44
N SER A 141 14.01 -9.07 11.10
CA SER A 141 13.07 -7.94 11.06
C SER A 141 13.61 -6.74 10.27
N ALA A 142 14.86 -6.81 9.84
CA ALA A 142 15.47 -5.81 8.98
C ALA A 142 15.00 -5.96 7.52
N PRO A 143 14.56 -4.88 6.86
CA PRO A 143 14.35 -4.90 5.42
C PRO A 143 15.71 -5.15 4.73
N PRO A 144 15.81 -6.12 3.80
CA PRO A 144 17.08 -6.48 3.18
C PRO A 144 17.60 -5.32 2.31
N LEU A 145 18.92 -5.13 2.30
CA LEU A 145 19.58 -4.28 1.31
C LEU A 145 19.54 -4.98 -0.05
N SER A 146 18.93 -4.35 -1.05
CA SER A 146 19.08 -4.79 -2.43
C SER A 146 20.47 -4.42 -2.92
N VAL A 147 21.26 -5.42 -3.30
CA VAL A 147 22.49 -5.20 -4.09
C VAL A 147 22.03 -5.00 -5.54
N VAL A 148 22.30 -3.82 -6.11
CA VAL A 148 22.05 -3.50 -7.53
C VAL A 148 23.39 -3.51 -8.24
#